data_AF-A0A7G9QPH8-F1
#
_entry.id   AF-A0A7G9QPH8-F1
#
_cell.length_a   1.000
_cell.length_b   1.000
_cell.length_c   1.000
_cell.angle_alpha   90.00
_cell.angle_beta   90.00
_cell.angle_gamma   90.00
#
_symmetry.space_group_name_H-M   'P 1'
#
loop_
_entity.id
_entity.type
_entity.pdbx_description
1 polymer ?
#
loop_
_entity_poly.entity_id
_entity_poly.type
_entity_poly.pdbx_seq_one_letter_code
_entity_poly.pdbx_strand_id
1 'polypeptide(L)'
;MTMRRWMWIFVGIGLAALALAAAGQWLLGWPSEPVGLWAGIGAGYLLGAALFLLLPRWWRQHCDEMYAQPAGRRYLRALWPIMVGYSLTLFLSIWLVKRGIESVPLRAAVAVLPALAIALLMRAALRYLREIDELQRRIETEAIGIASLLVSLVYFAGGLLQKAKVIHLDAAAAMIWVFPLLCAIYGIAKMVLTRRYM
;
A
#
# COMPACT_ATOMS: atom_id res chain seq x y z
N MET A 1 -6.57 0.46 -18.53
CA MET A 1 -5.42 1.24 -18.02
C MET A 1 -4.18 0.40 -18.27
N THR A 2 -3.05 1.00 -18.66
CA THR A 2 -1.79 0.26 -18.83
C THR A 2 -0.81 0.54 -17.70
N MET A 3 0.11 -0.37 -17.43
CA MET A 3 1.20 -0.26 -16.47
C MET A 3 2.06 0.97 -16.76
N ARG A 4 2.26 1.29 -18.04
CA ARG A 4 2.96 2.53 -18.44
C ARG A 4 2.23 3.79 -17.98
N ARG A 5 0.89 3.82 -18.04
CA ARG A 5 0.11 4.96 -17.51
C ARG A 5 0.22 5.06 -16.00
N TRP A 6 0.19 3.93 -15.28
CA TRP A 6 0.43 3.91 -13.83
C TRP A 6 1.79 4.45 -13.45
N MET A 7 2.85 4.02 -14.15
CA MET A 7 4.20 4.53 -13.96
C MET A 7 4.26 6.05 -14.13
N TRP A 8 3.65 6.61 -15.17
CA TRP A 8 3.62 8.07 -15.37
C TRP A 8 2.80 8.81 -14.32
N ILE A 9 1.73 8.22 -13.81
CA ILE A 9 1.00 8.80 -12.66
C ILE A 9 1.91 8.85 -11.44
N PHE A 10 2.65 7.77 -11.15
CA PHE A 10 3.60 7.74 -10.04
C PHE A 10 4.72 8.79 -10.22
N VAL A 11 5.27 8.91 -11.43
CA VAL A 11 6.24 9.97 -11.76
C VAL A 11 5.64 11.35 -11.56
N GLY A 12 4.43 11.60 -12.05
CA GLY A 12 3.75 12.89 -11.91
C GLY A 12 3.52 13.28 -10.44
N ILE A 13 3.00 12.35 -9.63
CA ILE A 13 2.82 12.56 -8.18
C ILE A 13 4.18 12.80 -7.50
N GLY A 14 5.18 11.99 -7.85
CA GLY A 14 6.53 12.10 -7.28
C GLY A 14 7.18 13.46 -7.55
N LEU A 15 7.16 13.90 -8.81
CA LEU A 15 7.71 15.20 -9.22
C LEU A 15 6.93 16.36 -8.62
N ALA A 16 5.59 16.28 -8.56
CA ALA A 16 4.77 17.31 -7.93
C ALA A 16 5.08 17.45 -6.43
N ALA A 17 5.25 16.34 -5.72
CA ALA A 17 5.60 16.35 -4.30
C ALA A 17 7.01 16.92 -4.06
N LEU A 18 7.99 16.59 -4.90
CA LEU A 18 9.34 17.17 -4.84
C LEU A 18 9.34 18.67 -5.16
N ALA A 19 8.58 19.09 -6.18
CA ALA A 19 8.43 20.50 -6.52
C ALA A 19 7.79 21.28 -5.36
N LEU A 20 6.78 20.70 -4.69
CA LEU A 20 6.16 21.29 -3.51
C LEU A 20 7.14 21.37 -2.34
N ALA A 21 7.96 20.34 -2.11
CA ALA A 21 9.01 20.38 -1.08
C ALA A 21 10.05 21.47 -1.36
N ALA A 22 10.53 21.58 -2.61
CA ALA A 22 11.50 22.59 -3.03
C ALA A 22 10.93 24.01 -2.94
N ALA A 23 9.69 24.22 -3.40
CA ALA A 23 8.98 25.49 -3.24
C ALA A 23 8.76 25.84 -1.75
N GLY A 24 8.37 24.85 -0.94
CA GLY A 24 8.25 24.99 0.50
C GLY A 24 9.55 25.47 1.14
N GLN A 25 10.68 24.85 0.79
CA GLN A 25 11.99 25.18 1.35
C GLN A 25 12.53 26.54 0.87
N TRP A 26 12.46 26.83 -0.42
CA TRP A 26 13.16 27.98 -1.02
C TRP A 26 12.28 29.21 -1.23
N LEU A 27 10.97 29.06 -1.47
CA LEU A 27 10.06 30.18 -1.71
C LEU A 27 9.26 30.56 -0.47
N LEU A 28 8.82 29.56 0.31
CA LEU A 28 7.88 29.76 1.42
C LEU A 28 8.53 29.66 2.81
N GLY A 29 9.81 29.30 2.89
CA GLY A 29 10.54 29.17 4.16
C GLY A 29 9.91 28.18 5.14
N TRP A 30 9.32 27.09 4.63
CA TRP A 30 8.67 26.08 5.47
C TRP A 30 9.65 25.42 6.44
N PRO A 31 9.16 24.99 7.62
CA PRO A 31 9.95 24.18 8.54
C PRO A 31 10.44 22.88 7.88
N SER A 32 11.50 22.28 8.43
CA SER A 32 12.12 21.07 7.88
C SER A 32 11.20 19.84 7.90
N GLU A 33 10.27 19.74 8.86
CA GLU A 33 9.32 18.61 8.95
C GLU A 33 8.42 18.45 7.71
N PRO A 34 7.60 19.45 7.30
CA PRO A 34 6.75 19.33 6.13
C PRO A 34 7.56 19.19 4.83
N VAL A 35 8.73 19.83 4.72
CA VAL A 35 9.63 19.67 3.57
C VAL A 35 10.11 18.22 3.49
N GLY A 36 10.55 17.64 4.60
CA GLY A 36 11.00 16.24 4.67
C GLY A 36 9.89 15.24 4.34
N LEU A 37 8.65 15.50 4.82
CA LEU A 37 7.48 14.67 4.50
C LEU A 37 7.20 14.65 2.99
N TRP A 38 7.10 15.82 2.35
CA TRP A 38 6.81 15.92 0.92
C TRP A 38 7.96 15.37 0.06
N ALA A 39 9.21 15.61 0.47
CA ALA A 39 10.38 15.02 -0.17
C ALA A 39 10.36 13.49 -0.09
N GLY A 40 10.00 12.93 1.07
CA GLY A 40 9.87 11.48 1.29
C GLY A 40 8.77 10.87 0.43
N ILE A 41 7.58 11.50 0.36
CA ILE A 41 6.50 11.09 -0.54
C ILE A 41 6.99 11.11 -1.99
N GLY A 42 7.63 12.19 -2.40
CA GLY A 42 8.16 12.36 -3.76
C GLY A 42 9.14 11.26 -4.14
N ALA A 43 10.15 11.03 -3.29
CA ALA A 43 11.14 9.97 -3.46
C ALA A 43 10.51 8.58 -3.49
N GLY A 44 9.53 8.31 -2.62
CA GLY A 44 8.82 7.03 -2.57
C GLY A 44 8.04 6.72 -3.85
N TYR A 45 7.32 7.71 -4.40
CA TYR A 45 6.61 7.54 -5.68
C TYR A 45 7.56 7.36 -6.87
N LEU A 46 8.70 8.07 -6.89
CA LEU A 46 9.72 7.87 -7.92
C LEU A 46 10.40 6.51 -7.81
N LEU A 47 10.68 6.03 -6.60
CA LEU A 47 11.18 4.68 -6.37
C LEU A 47 10.17 3.64 -6.86
N GLY A 48 8.88 3.81 -6.55
CA GLY A 48 7.81 2.98 -7.09
C GLY A 48 7.76 2.98 -8.62
N ALA A 49 7.93 4.16 -9.24
CA ALA A 49 8.05 4.28 -10.70
C ALA A 49 9.26 3.51 -11.26
N ALA A 50 10.41 3.60 -10.61
CA ALA A 50 11.62 2.88 -10.99
C ALA A 50 11.44 1.36 -10.85
N LEU A 51 10.75 0.89 -9.82
CA LEU A 51 10.44 -0.54 -9.65
C LEU A 51 9.60 -1.08 -10.81
N PHE A 52 8.68 -0.30 -11.40
CA PHE A 52 7.95 -0.73 -12.61
C PHE A 52 8.87 -0.97 -13.82
N LEU A 53 10.03 -0.32 -13.89
CA LEU A 53 11.02 -0.55 -14.94
C LEU A 53 11.73 -1.89 -14.76
N LEU A 54 11.98 -2.29 -13.50
CA LEU A 54 12.62 -3.55 -13.15
C LEU A 54 11.72 -4.77 -13.35
N LEU A 55 10.39 -4.58 -13.39
CA LEU A 55 9.46 -5.69 -13.63
C LEU A 55 9.68 -6.31 -15.02
N PRO A 56 9.66 -7.65 -15.14
CA PRO A 56 9.78 -8.32 -16.44
C PRO A 56 8.67 -7.91 -17.43
N ARG A 57 8.97 -7.97 -18.73
CA ARG A 57 8.00 -7.62 -19.80
C ARG A 57 6.72 -8.47 -19.73
N TRP A 58 6.85 -9.78 -19.50
CA TRP A 58 5.71 -10.71 -19.40
C TRP A 58 4.77 -10.32 -18.24
N TRP A 59 5.32 -9.90 -17.10
CA TRP A 59 4.52 -9.48 -15.95
C TRP A 59 3.75 -8.19 -16.23
N ARG A 60 4.40 -7.22 -16.90
CA ARG A 60 3.72 -5.97 -17.30
C ARG A 60 2.57 -6.23 -18.28
N GLN A 61 2.77 -7.12 -19.25
CA GLN A 61 1.72 -7.53 -20.20
C GLN A 61 0.55 -8.22 -19.47
N HIS A 62 0.85 -9.13 -18.56
CA HIS A 62 -0.17 -9.77 -17.73
C HIS A 62 -0.99 -8.76 -16.92
N CYS A 63 -0.34 -7.80 -16.26
CA CYS A 63 -1.06 -6.75 -15.54
C CYS A 63 -1.96 -5.92 -16.49
N ASP A 64 -1.48 -5.60 -17.69
CA ASP A 64 -2.26 -4.88 -18.70
C ASP A 64 -3.50 -5.66 -19.14
N GLU A 65 -3.37 -6.97 -19.33
CA GLU A 65 -4.49 -7.88 -19.64
C GLU A 65 -5.51 -7.92 -18.49
N MET A 66 -5.05 -8.10 -17.24
CA MET A 66 -5.90 -8.09 -16.06
C MET A 66 -6.65 -6.76 -15.91
N TYR A 67 -5.99 -5.63 -16.18
CA TYR A 67 -6.62 -4.31 -16.14
C TYR A 67 -7.56 -4.04 -17.31
N ALA A 68 -7.41 -4.75 -18.42
CA ALA A 68 -8.29 -4.65 -19.57
C ALA A 68 -9.63 -5.36 -19.32
N GLN A 69 -9.64 -6.42 -18.51
CA GLN A 69 -10.84 -7.18 -18.16
C GLN A 69 -11.90 -6.33 -17.41
N PRO A 70 -13.21 -6.61 -17.58
CA PRO A 70 -14.28 -5.84 -16.92
C PRO A 70 -14.15 -5.80 -15.39
N ALA A 71 -13.81 -6.93 -14.76
CA ALA A 71 -13.58 -7.04 -13.33
C ALA A 71 -12.44 -6.13 -12.87
N GLY A 72 -11.30 -6.16 -13.57
CA GLY A 72 -10.14 -5.31 -13.30
C GLY A 72 -10.45 -3.82 -13.44
N ARG A 73 -11.19 -3.42 -14.49
CA ARG A 73 -11.62 -2.01 -14.66
C ARG A 73 -12.53 -1.54 -13.52
N ARG A 74 -13.44 -2.39 -13.06
CA ARG A 74 -14.35 -2.06 -11.94
C ARG A 74 -13.57 -1.95 -10.64
N TYR A 75 -12.63 -2.85 -10.40
CA TYR A 75 -11.73 -2.81 -9.25
C TYR A 75 -10.88 -1.53 -9.24
N LEU A 76 -10.22 -1.19 -10.35
CA LEU A 76 -9.39 0.03 -10.45
C LEU A 76 -10.20 1.32 -10.26
N ARG A 77 -11.47 1.35 -10.73
CA ARG A 77 -12.37 2.49 -10.49
C ARG A 77 -12.75 2.64 -9.02
N ALA A 78 -12.86 1.53 -8.29
CA ALA A 78 -13.10 1.56 -6.84
C ALA A 78 -11.81 1.91 -6.07
N LEU A 79 -10.66 1.45 -6.54
CA LEU A 79 -9.36 1.65 -5.89
C LEU A 79 -9.03 3.14 -5.70
N TRP A 80 -9.18 3.95 -6.76
CA TRP A 80 -8.84 5.38 -6.73
C TRP A 80 -9.53 6.18 -5.61
N PRO A 81 -10.87 6.23 -5.51
CA PRO A 81 -11.54 6.98 -4.45
C PRO A 81 -11.21 6.42 -3.06
N ILE A 82 -10.97 5.11 -2.94
CA ILE A 82 -10.57 4.50 -1.66
C ILE A 82 -9.16 4.96 -1.25
N MET A 83 -8.20 5.01 -2.18
CA MET A 83 -6.83 5.47 -1.89
C MET A 83 -6.76 6.97 -1.57
N VAL A 84 -7.57 7.79 -2.26
CA VAL A 84 -7.72 9.21 -1.93
C VAL A 84 -8.35 9.36 -0.54
N GLY A 85 -9.43 8.64 -0.27
CA GLY A 85 -10.09 8.64 1.04
C GLY A 85 -9.16 8.17 2.17
N TYR A 86 -8.37 7.12 1.94
CA TYR A 86 -7.34 6.65 2.87
C TYR A 86 -6.32 7.76 3.16
N SER A 87 -5.78 8.39 2.12
CA SER A 87 -4.78 9.44 2.28
C SER A 87 -5.35 10.63 3.08
N LEU A 88 -6.54 11.11 2.71
CA LEU A 88 -7.20 12.22 3.39
C LEU A 88 -7.50 11.91 4.86
N THR A 89 -8.07 10.73 5.14
CA THR A 89 -8.39 10.31 6.50
C THR A 89 -7.13 10.09 7.35
N LEU A 90 -6.05 9.59 6.76
CA LEU A 90 -4.76 9.43 7.44
C LEU A 90 -4.16 10.79 7.84
N PHE A 91 -4.05 11.73 6.91
CA PHE A 91 -3.53 13.07 7.22
C PHE A 91 -4.41 13.81 8.23
N LEU A 92 -5.74 13.73 8.07
CA LEU A 92 -6.69 14.31 9.01
C LEU A 92 -6.55 13.71 10.40
N SER A 93 -6.42 12.38 10.48
CA SER A 93 -6.24 11.65 11.74
C SER A 93 -4.97 12.09 12.47
N ILE A 94 -3.83 12.09 11.78
CA ILE A 94 -2.53 12.52 12.34
C ILE A 94 -2.62 13.97 12.83
N TRP A 95 -3.20 14.85 12.02
CA TRP A 95 -3.31 16.28 12.35
C TRP A 95 -4.22 16.52 13.58
N LEU A 96 -5.38 15.85 13.64
CA LEU A 96 -6.30 15.97 14.77
C LEU A 96 -5.69 15.39 16.06
N VAL A 97 -5.04 14.23 15.99
CA VAL A 97 -4.39 13.62 17.14
C VAL A 97 -3.24 14.51 17.67
N LYS A 98 -2.42 15.08 16.77
CA LYS A 98 -1.35 16.02 17.15
C LYS A 98 -1.85 17.31 17.81
N ARG A 99 -3.08 17.76 17.51
CA ARG A 99 -3.70 18.94 18.14
C ARG A 99 -4.13 18.70 19.59
N GLY A 100 -4.09 17.46 20.08
CA GLY A 100 -4.43 17.13 21.46
C GLY A 100 -5.92 16.91 21.65
N ILE A 101 -6.39 15.70 21.34
CA ILE A 101 -7.74 15.25 21.72
C ILE A 101 -7.69 14.71 23.15
N GLU A 102 -8.37 15.38 24.08
CA GLU A 102 -8.45 14.99 25.48
C GLU A 102 -9.25 13.70 25.69
N SER A 103 -10.41 13.58 25.01
CA SER A 103 -11.29 12.45 25.18
C SER A 103 -10.74 11.19 24.50
N VAL A 104 -10.44 10.17 25.31
CA VAL A 104 -9.90 8.88 24.84
C VAL A 104 -10.78 8.22 23.78
N PRO A 105 -12.13 8.16 23.91
CA PRO A 105 -12.99 7.55 22.90
C PRO A 105 -12.92 8.26 21.54
N LEU A 106 -12.90 9.59 21.54
CA LEU A 106 -12.80 10.37 20.30
C LEU A 106 -11.42 10.18 19.66
N ARG A 107 -10.35 10.22 20.45
CA ARG A 107 -8.98 9.98 19.97
C ARG A 107 -8.84 8.59 19.34
N ALA A 108 -9.44 7.57 19.95
CA ALA A 108 -9.48 6.22 19.40
C ALA A 108 -10.25 6.16 18.06
N ALA A 109 -11.42 6.78 17.99
CA ALA A 109 -12.21 6.84 16.75
C ALA A 109 -11.44 7.55 15.61
N VAL A 110 -10.78 8.67 15.91
CA VAL A 110 -9.95 9.41 14.96
C VAL A 110 -8.73 8.58 14.52
N ALA A 111 -8.06 7.89 15.44
CA ALA A 111 -6.88 7.08 15.13
C ALA A 111 -7.19 5.88 14.22
N VAL A 112 -8.37 5.27 14.38
CA VAL A 112 -8.80 4.09 13.60
C VAL A 112 -9.48 4.49 12.28
N LEU A 113 -9.87 5.75 12.10
CA LEU A 113 -10.55 6.25 10.90
C LEU A 113 -9.92 5.79 9.55
N PRO A 114 -8.58 5.81 9.36
CA PRO A 114 -7.98 5.38 8.10
C PRO A 114 -8.18 3.88 7.81
N ALA A 115 -8.39 3.05 8.85
CA ALA A 115 -8.64 1.62 8.69
C ALA A 115 -9.98 1.34 7.97
N LEU A 116 -10.95 2.27 8.03
CA LEU A 116 -12.20 2.15 7.27
C LEU A 116 -11.95 2.14 5.77
N ALA A 117 -11.01 2.95 5.29
CA ALA A 117 -10.64 2.93 3.87
C ALA A 117 -9.99 1.60 3.47
N ILE A 118 -9.18 1.00 4.35
CA ILE A 118 -8.64 -0.34 4.14
C ILE A 118 -9.76 -1.40 4.12
N ALA A 119 -10.77 -1.30 4.99
CA ALA A 119 -11.92 -2.20 4.95
C ALA A 119 -12.71 -2.10 3.62
N LEU A 120 -12.85 -0.88 3.07
CA LEU A 120 -13.44 -0.67 1.75
C LEU A 120 -12.57 -1.28 0.64
N LEU A 121 -11.24 -1.16 0.75
CA LEU A 121 -10.30 -1.80 -0.18
C LEU A 121 -10.45 -3.33 -0.15
N MET A 122 -10.54 -3.92 1.04
CA MET A 122 -10.76 -5.36 1.21
C MET A 122 -12.10 -5.79 0.58
N ARG A 123 -13.17 -5.02 0.78
CA ARG A 123 -14.47 -5.28 0.14
C ARG A 123 -14.36 -5.25 -1.40
N ALA A 124 -13.64 -4.28 -1.95
CA ALA A 124 -13.40 -4.19 -3.39
C ALA A 124 -12.57 -5.38 -3.90
N ALA A 125 -11.55 -5.80 -3.15
CA ALA A 125 -10.72 -6.95 -3.50
C ALA A 125 -11.51 -8.27 -3.46
N LEU A 126 -12.33 -8.49 -2.43
CA LEU A 126 -13.22 -9.66 -2.34
C LEU A 126 -14.24 -9.70 -3.47
N ARG A 127 -14.76 -8.54 -3.88
CA ARG A 127 -15.62 -8.45 -5.07
C ARG A 127 -14.85 -8.81 -6.33
N TYR A 128 -13.64 -8.29 -6.51
CA TYR A 128 -12.78 -8.61 -7.64
C TYR A 128 -12.51 -10.12 -7.74
N LEU A 129 -12.14 -10.77 -6.63
CA LEU A 129 -11.90 -12.23 -6.57
C LEU A 129 -13.10 -13.09 -7.00
N ARG A 130 -14.32 -12.56 -6.86
CA ARG A 130 -15.56 -13.25 -7.28
C ARG A 130 -15.91 -13.01 -8.74
N GLU A 131 -15.36 -11.97 -9.36
CA GLU A 131 -15.66 -11.56 -10.75
C GLU A 131 -14.61 -12.04 -11.75
N ILE A 132 -13.44 -12.50 -11.29
CA ILE A 132 -12.37 -13.07 -12.14
C ILE A 132 -12.61 -14.55 -12.46
N ASP A 133 -11.92 -15.06 -13.49
CA ASP A 133 -11.98 -16.46 -13.88
C ASP A 133 -11.37 -17.41 -12.82
N GLU A 134 -11.62 -18.71 -12.97
CA GLU A 134 -11.22 -19.72 -12.00
C GLU A 134 -9.70 -19.86 -11.85
N LEU A 135 -8.94 -19.75 -12.94
CA LEU A 135 -7.49 -19.86 -12.92
C LEU A 135 -6.88 -18.67 -12.17
N GLN A 136 -7.30 -17.45 -12.51
CA GLN A 136 -6.88 -16.24 -11.80
C GLN A 136 -7.28 -16.29 -10.33
N ARG A 137 -8.52 -16.70 -10.02
CA ARG A 137 -8.99 -16.83 -8.64
C ARG A 137 -8.12 -17.81 -7.86
N ARG A 138 -7.73 -18.93 -8.46
CA ARG A 138 -6.81 -19.90 -7.84
C ARG A 138 -5.45 -19.27 -7.53
N ILE A 139 -4.84 -18.60 -8.51
CA ILE A 139 -3.55 -17.91 -8.34
C ILE A 139 -3.62 -16.88 -7.21
N GLU A 140 -4.68 -16.06 -7.19
CA GLU A 140 -4.88 -15.04 -6.18
C GLU A 140 -5.03 -15.64 -4.78
N THR A 141 -5.88 -16.66 -4.62
CA THR A 141 -6.10 -17.30 -3.32
C THR A 141 -4.87 -18.06 -2.83
N GLU A 142 -4.12 -18.69 -3.74
CA GLU A 142 -2.88 -19.39 -3.41
C GLU A 142 -1.79 -18.39 -2.98
N ALA A 143 -1.66 -17.25 -3.68
CA ALA A 143 -0.76 -16.17 -3.29
C ALA A 143 -1.11 -15.55 -1.93
N ILE A 144 -2.41 -15.33 -1.66
CA ILE A 144 -2.90 -14.86 -0.35
C ILE A 144 -2.59 -15.90 0.74
N GLY A 145 -2.78 -17.19 0.45
CA GLY A 145 -2.45 -18.28 1.38
C GLY A 145 -0.96 -18.31 1.73
N ILE A 146 -0.08 -18.26 0.73
CA ILE A 146 1.38 -18.19 0.92
C ILE A 146 1.76 -16.98 1.76
N ALA A 147 1.25 -15.80 1.42
CA ALA A 147 1.51 -14.58 2.17
C ALA A 147 1.08 -14.69 3.63
N SER A 148 -0.13 -15.21 3.87
CA SER A 148 -0.68 -15.37 5.21
C SER A 148 0.16 -16.32 6.05
N LEU A 149 0.51 -17.49 5.51
CA LEU A 149 1.34 -18.48 6.21
C LEU A 149 2.73 -17.95 6.54
N LEU A 150 3.41 -17.32 5.57
CA LEU A 150 4.75 -16.78 5.77
C LEU A 150 4.78 -15.61 6.77
N VAL A 151 3.86 -14.65 6.63
CA VAL A 151 3.78 -13.53 7.58
C VAL A 151 3.43 -14.01 8.98
N SER A 152 2.47 -14.92 9.13
CA SER A 152 2.14 -15.48 10.44
C SER A 152 3.31 -16.22 11.08
N LEU A 153 4.07 -17.00 10.30
CA LEU A 153 5.27 -17.68 10.78
C LEU A 153 6.34 -16.69 11.23
N VAL A 154 6.64 -15.68 10.41
CA VAL A 154 7.63 -14.63 10.74
C VAL A 154 7.21 -13.85 11.98
N TYR A 155 5.94 -13.46 12.07
CA TYR A 155 5.40 -12.72 13.22
C TYR A 155 5.46 -13.55 14.50
N PHE A 156 5.09 -14.83 14.43
CA PHE A 156 5.18 -15.76 15.56
C PHE A 156 6.63 -15.97 16.01
N ALA A 157 7.54 -16.24 15.08
CA ALA A 157 8.97 -16.40 15.38
C ALA A 157 9.57 -15.12 15.99
N GLY A 158 9.22 -13.94 15.45
CA GLY A 158 9.60 -12.64 16.02
C GLY A 158 9.09 -12.47 17.45
N GLY A 159 7.84 -12.85 17.72
CA GLY A 159 7.26 -12.85 19.06
C GLY A 159 8.00 -13.77 20.04
N LEU A 160 8.41 -14.97 19.61
CA LEU A 160 9.24 -15.87 20.42
C LEU A 160 10.60 -15.27 20.73
N LEU A 161 11.27 -14.67 19.74
CA LEU A 161 12.56 -13.98 19.93
C LEU A 161 12.43 -12.80 20.90
N GLN A 162 11.33 -12.05 20.84
CA GLN A 162 11.06 -10.95 21.76
C GLN A 162 10.78 -11.46 23.18
N LYS A 163 10.06 -12.58 23.34
CA LYS A 163 9.87 -13.25 24.63
C LYS A 163 11.17 -13.78 25.23
N ALA A 164 12.06 -14.30 24.39
CA ALA A 164 13.41 -14.73 24.77
C ALA A 164 14.38 -13.55 25.01
N LYS A 165 13.92 -12.30 24.86
CA LYS A 165 14.73 -11.07 24.99
C LYS A 165 15.91 -10.98 24.01
N VAL A 166 15.84 -11.70 22.89
CA VAL A 166 16.87 -11.68 21.83
C VAL A 166 16.73 -10.43 20.97
N ILE A 167 15.50 -10.00 20.70
CA ILE A 167 15.20 -8.80 19.91
C ILE A 167 14.27 -7.86 20.69
N HIS A 168 14.39 -6.56 20.42
CA HIS A 168 13.53 -5.52 20.97
C HIS A 168 12.88 -4.78 19.81
N LEU A 169 11.57 -4.95 19.65
CA LEU A 169 10.78 -4.29 18.61
C LEU A 169 9.60 -3.55 19.26
N ASP A 170 9.37 -2.33 18.79
CA ASP A 170 8.18 -1.56 19.15
C ASP A 170 6.92 -2.29 18.67
N ALA A 171 5.94 -2.48 19.55
CA ALA A 171 4.75 -3.26 19.26
C ALA A 171 3.85 -2.58 18.22
N ALA A 172 3.75 -1.24 18.26
CA ALA A 172 2.95 -0.50 17.29
C ALA A 172 3.57 -0.58 15.90
N ALA A 173 4.90 -0.43 15.80
CA ALA A 173 5.64 -0.64 14.56
C ALA A 173 5.41 -2.07 14.03
N ALA A 174 5.56 -3.10 14.86
CA ALA A 174 5.33 -4.48 14.46
C ALA A 174 3.91 -4.69 13.89
N MET A 175 2.87 -4.17 14.56
CA MET A 175 1.48 -4.25 14.12
C MET A 175 1.22 -3.54 12.79
N ILE A 176 1.79 -2.34 12.61
CA ILE A 176 1.64 -1.55 11.37
C ILE A 176 2.29 -2.28 10.18
N TRP A 177 3.44 -2.91 10.38
CA TRP A 177 4.21 -3.56 9.31
C TRP A 177 3.68 -4.93 8.87
N VAL A 178 2.76 -5.55 9.61
CA VAL A 178 2.13 -6.82 9.20
C VAL A 178 1.46 -6.71 7.84
N PHE A 179 0.64 -5.67 7.62
CA PHE A 179 -0.10 -5.52 6.38
C PHE A 179 0.81 -5.21 5.17
N PRO A 180 1.77 -4.27 5.24
CA PRO A 180 2.78 -4.09 4.19
C PRO A 180 3.54 -5.37 3.84
N LEU A 181 3.96 -6.15 4.84
CA LEU A 181 4.66 -7.41 4.60
C LEU A 181 3.76 -8.44 3.90
N LEU A 182 2.49 -8.51 4.29
CA LEU A 182 1.49 -9.35 3.63
C LEU A 182 1.34 -8.98 2.15
N CYS A 183 1.18 -7.69 1.85
CA CYS A 183 1.09 -7.18 0.48
C CYS A 183 2.35 -7.48 -0.35
N ALA A 184 3.54 -7.32 0.25
CA ALA A 184 4.81 -7.59 -0.43
C ALA A 184 4.97 -9.08 -0.78
N ILE A 185 4.76 -9.97 0.19
CA ILE A 185 4.85 -11.42 -0.04
C ILE A 185 3.77 -11.89 -1.00
N TYR A 186 2.54 -11.39 -0.86
CA TYR A 186 1.44 -11.66 -1.81
C TYR A 186 1.83 -11.28 -3.24
N GLY A 187 2.38 -10.08 -3.45
CA GLY A 187 2.79 -9.62 -4.79
C GLY A 187 3.87 -10.49 -5.41
N ILE A 188 4.86 -10.91 -4.62
CA ILE A 188 5.94 -11.81 -5.05
C ILE A 188 5.37 -13.21 -5.36
N ALA A 189 4.59 -13.78 -4.44
CA ALA A 189 3.99 -15.10 -4.61
C ALA A 189 3.09 -15.16 -5.85
N LYS A 190 2.25 -14.13 -6.04
CA LYS A 190 1.40 -13.98 -7.24
C LYS A 190 2.25 -13.96 -8.51
N MET A 191 3.34 -13.20 -8.53
CA MET A 191 4.24 -13.13 -9.69
C MET A 191 4.86 -14.49 -10.02
N VAL A 192 5.34 -15.22 -9.01
CA VAL A 192 5.91 -16.57 -9.20
C VAL A 192 4.87 -17.55 -9.70
N LEU A 193 3.67 -17.56 -9.11
CA LEU A 193 2.58 -18.45 -9.50
C LEU A 193 2.08 -18.16 -10.91
N THR A 194 1.84 -16.91 -11.26
CA THR A 194 1.45 -16.52 -12.62
C THR A 194 2.46 -17.02 -13.65
N ARG A 195 3.76 -16.88 -13.38
CA ARG A 195 4.80 -17.38 -14.30
C ARG A 195 4.76 -18.89 -14.51
N ARG A 196 4.27 -19.66 -13.54
CA ARG A 196 4.15 -21.13 -13.63
C ARG A 196 2.98 -21.56 -14.52
N TYR A 197 1.93 -20.74 -14.61
CA TYR A 197 0.71 -21.04 -15.37
C TYR A 197 0.67 -20.36 -16.75
N MET A 198 1.68 -19.56 -17.09
CA MET A 198 1.94 -19.02 -18.43
C MET A 198 2.81 -19.98 -19.23
#